data_AF-A0A6J1P2W7-F1
#
_entry.id   AF-A0A6J1P2W7-F1
#
_cell.length_a   1.000
_cell.length_b   1.000
_cell.length_c   1.000
_cell.angle_alpha   90.00
_cell.angle_beta   90.00
_cell.angle_gamma   90.00
#
_symmetry.space_group_name_H-M   'P 1'
#
loop_
_entity.id
_entity.type
_entity.pdbx_description
1 polymer ?
#
loop_
_entity_poly.entity_id
_entity_poly.type
_entity_poly.pdbx_seq_one_letter_code
_entity_poly.pdbx_strand_id
1 'polypeptide(L)'
;MAYGIERFFLLSYCLACCWPALSFGAKNNLRIVKQWSELEFRFPSDEAKQRALENRYYVPGSSVPIDVDVHHRSGGQMSRIFISNPRFDEGRPVTLGTVDEDGLISGYPDYSWHDNQGHNCNGMTSVFRVAIDRCSRLWVMDAGKIGENQVCPPQLLAFDLNSDRLIYRHVVNASNYIATSLFINPVVDVRGEDPNDCSDTFVYVADVSGFGMLIVDVINDRSWRATHNLMYAYPNRGTFTIDGETFDLMDGILGMALSPYSYGQDRFLYFHALASTVENVVRTSVLRNDSLISNSNVNRYAINAFPEERPNQSAAEAMDSNGILYFGLMEPPGIFCWNSATEYSPRNFHQISINKETLQFASGMKIVKNRKGEEELWIMTCSFQRVMTGSLSSDRVNFRIHAEKIPILLKKSACSMPPSENSIGYHAERISPDIPYYHFRYGAVSYL
;
A
#
# COMPACT_ATOMS: atom_id res chain seq x y z
N MET A 1 -21.27 -6.90 -80.12
CA MET A 1 -20.28 -5.80 -80.11
C MET A 1 -19.91 -5.61 -78.64
N ALA A 2 -18.78 -6.08 -78.09
CA ALA A 2 -17.36 -5.88 -78.47
C ALA A 2 -17.04 -4.37 -78.54
N TYR A 3 -16.08 -3.75 -77.81
CA TYR A 3 -14.95 -4.19 -76.95
C TYR A 3 -14.87 -3.31 -75.67
N GLY A 4 -14.01 -3.51 -74.65
CA GLY A 4 -13.09 -4.62 -74.31
C GLY A 4 -11.75 -4.19 -73.64
N ILE A 5 -11.41 -4.83 -72.50
CA ILE A 5 -10.03 -5.13 -71.98
C ILE A 5 -9.20 -4.03 -71.24
N GLU A 6 -9.01 -4.30 -69.93
CA GLU A 6 -7.80 -4.20 -69.05
C GLU A 6 -6.86 -2.96 -68.91
N ARG A 7 -6.34 -2.87 -67.67
CA ARG A 7 -5.04 -2.30 -67.19
C ARG A 7 -4.82 -0.79 -67.19
N PHE A 8 -4.61 -0.27 -65.97
CA PHE A 8 -3.28 0.22 -65.57
C PHE A 8 -3.07 0.06 -64.05
N PHE A 9 -2.08 -0.75 -63.69
CA PHE A 9 -1.51 -0.88 -62.33
C PHE A 9 -0.01 -0.49 -62.44
N LEU A 10 0.60 -0.12 -61.31
CA LEU A 10 2.04 0.18 -61.10
C LEU A 10 2.55 1.59 -61.48
N LEU A 11 2.75 2.40 -60.44
CA LEU A 11 3.96 3.21 -60.21
C LEU A 11 4.28 3.07 -58.72
N SER A 12 5.19 2.15 -58.39
CA SER A 12 6.54 2.43 -57.87
C SER A 12 6.53 3.11 -56.49
N TYR A 13 6.69 2.37 -55.39
CA TYR A 13 7.98 1.95 -54.77
C TYR A 13 8.89 3.09 -54.31
N CYS A 14 9.58 2.84 -53.18
CA CYS A 14 10.61 3.66 -52.52
C CYS A 14 10.14 4.83 -51.64
N LEU A 15 9.60 4.50 -50.45
CA LEU A 15 9.93 5.18 -49.20
C LEU A 15 9.83 4.20 -47.99
N ALA A 16 10.31 2.97 -48.20
CA ALA A 16 10.41 1.92 -47.19
C ALA A 16 11.83 1.84 -46.61
N CYS A 17 12.24 2.88 -45.89
CA CYS A 17 13.39 2.92 -44.98
C CYS A 17 13.28 4.19 -44.12
N CYS A 18 13.80 4.14 -42.88
CA CYS A 18 13.91 5.29 -41.97
C CYS A 18 12.60 5.81 -41.31
N TRP A 19 11.82 4.91 -40.71
CA TRP A 19 11.50 5.12 -39.29
C TRP A 19 11.94 3.88 -38.50
N PRO A 20 12.94 3.99 -37.61
CA PRO A 20 13.15 2.95 -36.62
C PRO A 20 11.97 3.01 -35.66
N ALA A 21 11.17 1.95 -35.63
CA ALA A 21 10.27 1.71 -34.51
C ALA A 21 11.13 1.62 -33.24
N LEU A 22 11.17 2.70 -32.46
CA LEU A 22 11.85 2.77 -31.17
C LEU A 22 11.07 2.00 -30.08
N SER A 23 10.69 0.77 -30.42
CA SER A 23 10.32 -0.27 -29.48
C SER A 23 11.59 -0.76 -28.77
N PHE A 24 12.23 0.12 -27.99
CA PHE A 24 13.27 -0.27 -27.04
C PHE A 24 12.63 -1.00 -25.86
N GLY A 25 12.13 -2.21 -26.16
CA GLY A 25 11.62 -3.16 -25.18
C GLY A 25 12.75 -3.74 -24.34
N ALA A 26 13.27 -2.94 -23.42
CA ALA A 26 13.78 -3.49 -22.18
C ALA A 26 12.55 -3.98 -21.39
N LYS A 27 12.32 -5.30 -21.38
CA LYS A 27 11.34 -5.93 -20.48
C LYS A 27 11.87 -5.83 -19.05
N ASN A 28 11.71 -4.65 -18.43
CA ASN A 28 11.93 -4.43 -17.00
C ASN A 28 10.75 -5.05 -16.24
N ASN A 29 10.63 -6.37 -16.35
CA ASN A 29 9.53 -7.13 -15.79
C ASN A 29 9.81 -7.41 -14.32
N LEU A 30 8.82 -7.11 -13.48
CA LEU A 30 8.76 -7.63 -12.12
C LEU A 30 8.74 -9.17 -12.17
N ARG A 31 9.55 -9.84 -11.35
CA ARG A 31 9.53 -11.32 -11.28
C ARG A 31 8.39 -11.77 -10.37
N ILE A 32 7.67 -12.81 -10.77
CA ILE A 32 6.73 -13.49 -9.87
C ILE A 32 7.57 -14.32 -8.88
N VAL A 33 7.44 -14.01 -7.60
CA VAL A 33 8.11 -14.74 -6.50
C VAL A 33 7.24 -15.90 -6.03
N LYS A 34 5.93 -15.64 -5.88
CA LYS A 34 4.91 -16.62 -5.51
C LYS A 34 3.58 -16.29 -6.18
N GLN A 35 2.78 -17.31 -6.43
CA GLN A 35 1.45 -17.16 -6.99
C GLN A 35 0.52 -18.27 -6.55
N TRP A 36 -0.78 -17.98 -6.48
CA TRP A 36 -1.81 -18.87 -5.97
C TRP A 36 -3.11 -18.73 -6.75
N SER A 37 -3.81 -19.86 -6.95
CA SER A 37 -5.26 -19.83 -7.21
C SER A 37 -6.03 -19.61 -5.91
N GLU A 38 -5.68 -20.37 -4.87
CA GLU A 38 -6.19 -20.25 -3.50
C GLU A 38 -5.03 -20.29 -2.50
N LEU A 39 -5.22 -19.72 -1.30
CA LEU A 39 -4.21 -19.77 -0.25
C LEU A 39 -4.25 -21.09 0.54
N GLU A 40 -3.08 -21.69 0.74
CA GLU A 40 -2.90 -22.90 1.55
C GLU A 40 -2.18 -22.60 2.87
N PHE A 41 -2.61 -23.27 3.94
CA PHE A 41 -2.16 -22.98 5.31
C PHE A 41 -1.57 -24.20 6.00
N ARG A 42 -0.44 -24.00 6.69
CA ARG A 42 0.16 -24.99 7.60
C ARG A 42 -0.45 -24.83 9.00
N PHE A 43 -1.22 -25.83 9.40
CA PHE A 43 -1.76 -25.96 10.76
C PHE A 43 -0.75 -26.66 11.68
N PRO A 44 -0.81 -26.44 13.02
CA PRO A 44 0.11 -27.09 13.95
C PRO A 44 -0.14 -28.59 14.12
N SER A 45 -1.35 -29.08 13.82
CA SER A 45 -1.69 -30.50 13.74
C SER A 45 -2.93 -30.72 12.87
N ASP A 46 -3.20 -31.97 12.48
CA ASP A 46 -4.41 -32.33 11.73
C ASP A 46 -5.68 -32.10 12.55
N GLU A 47 -5.65 -32.27 13.88
CA GLU A 47 -6.78 -31.94 14.75
C GLU A 47 -7.06 -30.43 14.79
N ALA A 48 -6.02 -29.59 14.74
CA ALA A 48 -6.20 -28.14 14.65
C ALA A 48 -6.82 -27.74 13.30
N LYS A 49 -6.39 -28.36 12.19
CA LYS A 49 -7.00 -28.20 10.86
C LYS A 49 -8.45 -28.65 10.85
N GLN A 50 -8.75 -29.82 11.42
CA GLN A 50 -10.09 -30.38 11.46
C GLN A 50 -11.04 -29.51 12.30
N ARG A 51 -10.63 -29.06 13.49
CA ARG A 51 -11.41 -28.09 14.29
C ARG A 51 -11.66 -26.79 13.53
N ALA A 52 -10.66 -26.29 12.79
CA ALA A 52 -10.82 -25.06 12.02
C ALA A 52 -11.83 -25.22 10.87
N LEU A 53 -11.88 -26.38 10.21
CA LEU A 53 -12.88 -26.70 9.19
C LEU A 53 -14.28 -26.86 9.81
N GLU A 54 -14.40 -27.62 10.90
CA GLU A 54 -15.67 -27.88 11.61
C GLU A 54 -16.31 -26.60 12.15
N ASN A 55 -15.50 -25.71 12.75
CA ASN A 55 -15.96 -24.43 13.29
C ASN A 55 -16.07 -23.31 12.23
N ARG A 56 -15.83 -23.61 10.94
CA ARG A 56 -15.77 -22.63 9.83
C ARG A 56 -14.73 -21.50 10.04
N TYR A 57 -13.73 -21.74 10.89
CA TYR A 57 -12.56 -20.88 11.07
C TYR A 57 -11.61 -20.95 9.86
N TYR A 58 -11.69 -22.05 9.11
CA TYR A 58 -11.12 -22.20 7.77
C TYR A 58 -12.22 -22.59 6.77
N VAL A 59 -12.39 -21.77 5.74
CA VAL A 59 -13.17 -22.10 4.54
C VAL A 59 -12.20 -21.99 3.36
N PRO A 60 -11.82 -23.11 2.70
CA PRO A 60 -10.99 -23.10 1.49
C PRO A 60 -11.53 -22.14 0.42
N GLY A 61 -10.64 -21.58 -0.41
CA GLY A 61 -10.97 -20.55 -1.40
C GLY A 61 -11.37 -19.16 -0.88
N SER A 62 -11.75 -19.01 0.40
CA SER A 62 -12.24 -17.72 0.93
C SER A 62 -11.15 -16.67 1.19
N SER A 63 -9.90 -17.09 1.38
CA SER A 63 -8.80 -16.22 1.83
C SER A 63 -8.25 -15.35 0.69
N VAL A 64 -8.10 -14.05 0.95
CA VAL A 64 -7.71 -13.02 -0.03
C VAL A 64 -6.54 -12.22 0.55
N PRO A 65 -5.31 -12.40 0.04
CA PRO A 65 -4.17 -11.65 0.50
C PRO A 65 -4.16 -10.22 -0.06
N ILE A 66 -3.72 -9.25 0.74
CA ILE A 66 -3.68 -7.84 0.32
C ILE A 66 -2.36 -7.10 0.60
N ASP A 67 -1.41 -7.71 1.32
CA ASP A 67 -0.10 -7.10 1.55
C ASP A 67 1.03 -8.12 1.56
N VAL A 68 2.23 -7.62 1.34
CA VAL A 68 3.49 -8.35 1.46
C VAL A 68 4.52 -7.46 2.15
N ASP A 69 5.37 -8.02 3.00
CA ASP A 69 6.59 -7.37 3.47
C ASP A 69 7.69 -8.43 3.67
N VAL A 70 8.97 -8.04 3.67
CA VAL A 70 10.10 -9.00 3.61
C VAL A 70 11.19 -8.68 4.62
N HIS A 71 11.46 -9.65 5.50
CA HIS A 71 12.61 -9.59 6.40
C HIS A 71 13.81 -10.37 5.84
N HIS A 72 14.81 -9.66 5.35
CA HIS A 72 16.08 -10.24 4.91
C HIS A 72 17.03 -10.52 6.09
N ARG A 73 16.88 -11.69 6.70
CA ARG A 73 17.74 -12.12 7.82
C ARG A 73 19.22 -12.24 7.47
N SER A 74 20.07 -11.92 8.45
CA SER A 74 21.54 -12.03 8.41
C SER A 74 22.03 -13.49 8.49
N GLY A 75 23.35 -13.71 8.39
CA GLY A 75 23.98 -15.00 8.71
C GLY A 75 23.63 -16.17 7.79
N GLY A 76 23.17 -15.91 6.56
CA GLY A 76 22.82 -16.97 5.60
C GLY A 76 21.45 -17.62 5.80
N GLN A 77 20.72 -17.29 6.87
CA GLN A 77 19.33 -17.73 7.08
C GLN A 77 18.44 -17.35 5.88
N MET A 78 17.30 -18.02 5.67
CA MET A 78 16.40 -17.65 4.57
C MET A 78 15.64 -16.35 4.90
N SER A 79 15.33 -15.54 3.88
CA SER A 79 14.47 -14.35 4.06
C SER A 79 13.06 -14.81 4.45
N ARG A 80 12.34 -14.03 5.26
CA ARG A 80 10.92 -14.30 5.54
C ARG A 80 10.05 -13.36 4.72
N ILE A 81 9.10 -13.93 3.99
CA ILE A 81 8.07 -13.18 3.25
C ILE A 81 6.81 -13.22 4.10
N PHE A 82 6.40 -12.07 4.63
CA PHE A 82 5.15 -11.90 5.35
C PHE A 82 4.01 -11.68 4.37
N ILE A 83 2.83 -12.20 4.73
CA ILE A 83 1.59 -12.05 3.96
C ILE A 83 0.44 -11.78 4.93
N SER A 84 -0.37 -10.77 4.63
CA SER A 84 -1.61 -10.48 5.35
C SER A 84 -2.83 -11.04 4.61
N ASN A 85 -3.82 -11.49 5.36
CA ASN A 85 -5.07 -12.08 4.90
C ASN A 85 -6.18 -11.61 5.85
N PRO A 86 -6.69 -10.38 5.69
CA PRO A 86 -7.70 -9.83 6.60
C PRO A 86 -8.96 -10.68 6.59
N ARG A 87 -9.64 -10.72 7.74
CA ARG A 87 -10.92 -11.40 7.92
C ARG A 87 -12.06 -10.54 7.34
N PHE A 88 -12.10 -10.42 6.01
CA PHE A 88 -13.23 -9.82 5.27
C PHE A 88 -14.57 -10.50 5.59
N ASP A 89 -14.53 -11.75 6.03
CA ASP A 89 -15.61 -12.50 6.69
C ASP A 89 -14.95 -13.66 7.48
N GLU A 90 -15.73 -14.59 8.04
CA GLU A 90 -15.23 -15.83 8.67
C GLU A 90 -14.43 -16.74 7.69
N GLY A 91 -13.86 -17.86 8.16
CA GLY A 91 -13.16 -18.82 7.29
C GLY A 91 -11.70 -18.49 6.95
N ARG A 92 -11.11 -17.46 7.55
CA ARG A 92 -9.69 -17.07 7.38
C ARG A 92 -8.89 -17.55 8.62
N PRO A 93 -8.14 -18.68 8.52
CA PRO A 93 -7.54 -19.33 9.69
C PRO A 93 -6.30 -18.59 10.21
N VAL A 94 -5.59 -17.89 9.33
CA VAL A 94 -4.43 -17.07 9.63
C VAL A 94 -4.64 -15.71 8.98
N THR A 95 -4.49 -14.63 9.74
CA THR A 95 -4.63 -13.27 9.24
C THR A 95 -3.29 -12.57 8.97
N LEU A 96 -2.22 -13.04 9.60
CA LEU A 96 -0.84 -12.67 9.30
C LEU A 96 0.05 -13.91 9.40
N GLY A 97 0.82 -14.19 8.36
CA GLY A 97 1.71 -15.35 8.33
C GLY A 97 2.97 -15.12 7.52
N THR A 98 3.82 -16.15 7.49
CA THR A 98 4.99 -16.23 6.61
C THR A 98 4.82 -17.30 5.55
N VAL A 99 5.22 -16.99 4.33
CA VAL A 99 5.21 -17.88 3.16
C VAL A 99 6.53 -18.66 3.07
N ASP A 100 6.46 -19.96 2.76
CA ASP A 100 7.63 -20.83 2.57
C ASP A 100 7.98 -21.12 1.08
N GLU A 101 8.88 -22.08 0.86
CA GLU A 101 9.36 -22.46 -0.48
C GLU A 101 8.31 -23.15 -1.35
N ASP A 102 7.26 -23.73 -0.78
CA ASP A 102 6.14 -24.35 -1.51
C ASP A 102 5.01 -23.34 -1.72
N GLY A 103 4.95 -22.29 -0.89
CA GLY A 103 3.88 -21.28 -0.92
C GLY A 103 2.85 -21.48 0.19
N LEU A 104 3.09 -22.39 1.14
CA LEU A 104 2.22 -22.59 2.30
C LEU A 104 2.44 -21.47 3.32
N ILE A 105 1.34 -21.02 3.92
CA ILE A 105 1.32 -19.94 4.90
C ILE A 105 1.31 -20.53 6.30
N SER A 106 2.31 -20.19 7.11
CA SER A 106 2.35 -20.51 8.53
C SER A 106 2.00 -19.25 9.34
N GLY A 107 1.12 -19.36 10.35
CA GLY A 107 0.71 -18.21 11.17
C GLY A 107 1.87 -17.58 11.93
N TYR A 108 1.91 -16.25 12.00
CA TYR A 108 2.97 -15.49 12.68
C TYR A 108 2.45 -14.84 13.99
N PRO A 109 3.25 -14.80 15.06
CA PRO A 109 4.50 -15.57 15.25
C PRO A 109 4.27 -17.08 15.31
N ASP A 110 3.05 -17.50 15.66
CA ASP A 110 2.56 -18.87 15.61
C ASP A 110 1.02 -18.89 15.45
N TYR A 111 0.42 -20.07 15.30
CA TYR A 111 -1.02 -20.24 15.05
C TYR A 111 -1.93 -19.80 16.22
N SER A 112 -1.45 -19.81 17.48
CA SER A 112 -2.27 -19.46 18.65
C SER A 112 -2.75 -18.00 18.66
N TRP A 113 -2.00 -17.11 17.97
CA TRP A 113 -2.40 -15.72 17.75
C TRP A 113 -3.65 -15.59 16.86
N HIS A 114 -4.00 -16.62 16.08
CA HIS A 114 -5.08 -16.59 15.10
C HIS A 114 -6.27 -17.46 15.53
N ASP A 115 -6.02 -18.59 16.20
CA ASP A 115 -7.01 -19.63 16.58
C ASP A 115 -8.19 -19.12 17.43
N ASN A 116 -8.03 -17.98 18.11
CA ASN A 116 -9.09 -17.37 18.91
C ASN A 116 -10.20 -16.69 18.09
N GLN A 117 -9.99 -16.43 16.79
CA GLN A 117 -10.99 -15.82 15.88
C GLN A 117 -11.67 -14.54 16.40
N GLY A 118 -10.94 -13.71 17.16
CA GLY A 118 -11.45 -12.48 17.76
C GLY A 118 -12.11 -12.67 19.13
N HIS A 119 -12.35 -13.89 19.61
CA HIS A 119 -13.07 -14.15 20.87
C HIS A 119 -12.35 -13.66 22.15
N ASN A 120 -11.06 -13.31 22.10
CA ASN A 120 -10.31 -12.90 23.29
C ASN A 120 -9.49 -11.61 23.17
N CYS A 121 -9.44 -10.98 21.99
CA CYS A 121 -8.70 -9.76 21.66
C CYS A 121 -7.19 -9.71 22.02
N ASN A 122 -6.63 -10.79 22.58
CA ASN A 122 -5.22 -10.90 22.94
C ASN A 122 -4.37 -11.35 21.75
N GLY A 123 -4.94 -12.14 20.83
CA GLY A 123 -4.33 -12.45 19.53
C GLY A 123 -4.56 -11.36 18.48
N MET A 124 -4.48 -11.75 17.20
CA MET A 124 -4.81 -10.93 16.04
C MET A 124 -6.22 -11.22 15.54
N THR A 125 -7.02 -10.18 15.33
CA THR A 125 -8.40 -10.29 14.85
C THR A 125 -8.47 -10.24 13.32
N SER A 126 -7.90 -9.22 12.70
CA SER A 126 -7.92 -9.02 11.25
C SER A 126 -6.83 -8.03 10.83
N VAL A 127 -5.72 -8.57 10.34
CA VAL A 127 -4.56 -7.79 9.91
C VAL A 127 -4.69 -7.47 8.42
N PHE A 128 -4.72 -6.18 8.10
CA PHE A 128 -4.81 -5.72 6.72
C PHE A 128 -3.42 -5.50 6.10
N ARG A 129 -2.59 -4.65 6.70
CA ARG A 129 -1.22 -4.37 6.22
C ARG A 129 -0.23 -4.29 7.37
N VAL A 130 1.03 -4.47 7.02
CA VAL A 130 2.16 -4.44 7.95
C VAL A 130 3.25 -3.49 7.45
N ALA A 131 4.20 -3.14 8.32
CA ALA A 131 5.39 -2.40 7.92
C ALA A 131 6.60 -2.88 8.72
N ILE A 132 7.67 -3.25 8.04
CA ILE A 132 8.97 -3.53 8.66
C ILE A 132 9.81 -2.26 8.62
N ASP A 133 10.25 -1.80 9.80
CA ASP A 133 11.14 -0.64 9.87
C ASP A 133 12.63 -1.01 9.81
N ARG A 134 13.49 0.02 9.75
CA ARG A 134 14.96 -0.12 9.69
C ARG A 134 15.57 -0.87 10.88
N CYS A 135 14.79 -1.06 11.95
CA CYS A 135 15.21 -1.62 13.23
C CYS A 135 14.80 -3.09 13.36
N SER A 136 14.32 -3.72 12.27
CA SER A 136 13.75 -5.07 12.27
C SER A 136 12.57 -5.22 13.23
N ARG A 137 11.75 -4.17 13.39
CA ARG A 137 10.45 -4.27 14.07
C ARG A 137 9.35 -4.44 13.01
N LEU A 138 8.53 -5.48 13.14
CA LEU A 138 7.34 -5.68 12.33
C LEU A 138 6.16 -5.01 13.02
N TRP A 139 5.68 -3.93 12.43
CA TRP A 139 4.48 -3.21 12.83
C TRP A 139 3.27 -3.84 12.16
N VAL A 140 2.24 -4.15 12.95
CA VAL A 140 1.05 -4.88 12.54
C VAL A 140 -0.18 -4.08 12.95
N MET A 141 -0.97 -3.65 11.97
CA MET A 141 -2.26 -3.03 12.22
C MET A 141 -3.36 -4.10 12.21
N ASP A 142 -3.91 -4.41 13.39
CA ASP A 142 -5.10 -5.25 13.55
C ASP A 142 -6.34 -4.35 13.65
N ALA A 143 -7.21 -4.42 12.64
CA ALA A 143 -8.41 -3.60 12.54
C ALA A 143 -9.47 -3.96 13.59
N GLY A 144 -9.39 -5.12 14.24
CA GLY A 144 -10.38 -5.58 15.21
C GLY A 144 -11.75 -5.96 14.61
N LYS A 145 -11.89 -5.95 13.28
CA LYS A 145 -13.13 -6.23 12.54
C LYS A 145 -13.12 -7.60 11.84
N ILE A 146 -14.24 -8.32 11.91
CA ILE A 146 -14.49 -9.53 11.10
C ILE A 146 -15.75 -9.25 10.26
N GLY A 147 -15.55 -9.12 8.95
CA GLY A 147 -16.50 -8.39 8.10
C GLY A 147 -16.78 -7.00 8.66
N GLU A 148 -18.05 -6.60 8.69
CA GLU A 148 -18.47 -5.31 9.24
C GLU A 148 -18.48 -5.25 10.78
N ASN A 149 -18.36 -6.40 11.47
CA ASN A 149 -18.51 -6.47 12.92
C ASN A 149 -17.21 -6.06 13.63
N GLN A 150 -17.24 -5.01 14.45
CA GLN A 150 -16.16 -4.68 15.37
C GLN A 150 -16.16 -5.68 16.55
N VAL A 151 -15.30 -6.70 16.49
CA VAL A 151 -15.20 -7.77 17.50
C VAL A 151 -14.25 -7.37 18.63
N CYS A 152 -13.17 -6.68 18.29
CA CYS A 152 -12.16 -6.16 19.21
C CYS A 152 -11.88 -4.68 18.93
N PRO A 153 -11.39 -3.88 19.89
CA PRO A 153 -10.85 -2.56 19.57
C PRO A 153 -9.67 -2.68 18.57
N PRO A 154 -9.50 -1.72 17.64
CA PRO A 154 -8.32 -1.71 16.78
C PRO A 154 -7.04 -1.61 17.61
N GLN A 155 -5.96 -2.24 17.14
CA GLN A 155 -4.68 -2.23 17.86
C GLN A 155 -3.47 -2.24 16.92
N LEU A 156 -2.45 -1.49 17.32
CA LEU A 156 -1.14 -1.48 16.68
C LEU A 156 -0.20 -2.34 17.52
N LEU A 157 0.37 -3.39 16.92
CA LEU A 157 1.35 -4.28 17.54
C LEU A 157 2.72 -4.04 16.90
N ALA A 158 3.80 -4.20 17.67
CA ALA A 158 5.14 -4.33 17.12
C ALA A 158 5.84 -5.59 17.65
N PHE A 159 6.47 -6.34 16.75
CA PHE A 159 7.26 -7.53 17.08
C PHE A 159 8.73 -7.30 16.73
N ASP A 160 9.65 -7.66 17.64
CA ASP A 160 11.07 -7.77 17.30
C ASP A 160 11.26 -9.00 16.40
N LEU A 161 11.71 -8.79 15.16
CA LEU A 161 11.89 -9.86 14.19
C LEU A 161 13.14 -10.74 14.44
N ASN A 162 13.97 -10.41 15.43
CA ASN A 162 15.10 -11.26 15.83
C ASN A 162 14.67 -12.36 16.82
N SER A 163 13.75 -12.04 17.74
CA SER A 163 13.21 -12.99 18.73
C SER A 163 11.77 -13.45 18.46
N ASP A 164 11.10 -12.85 17.46
CA ASP A 164 9.67 -13.00 17.12
C ASP A 164 8.72 -12.74 18.29
N ARG A 165 9.14 -11.88 19.23
CA ARG A 165 8.36 -11.49 20.42
C ARG A 165 7.65 -10.17 20.22
N LEU A 166 6.44 -10.06 20.77
CA LEU A 166 5.75 -8.79 20.93
C LEU A 166 6.59 -7.87 21.85
N ILE A 167 6.92 -6.69 21.36
CA ILE A 167 7.66 -5.65 22.10
C ILE A 167 6.82 -4.39 22.37
N TYR A 168 5.70 -4.20 21.66
CA TYR A 168 4.80 -3.06 21.83
C TYR A 168 3.36 -3.45 21.46
N ARG A 169 2.38 -2.93 22.20
CA ARG A 169 0.94 -3.02 21.89
C ARG A 169 0.27 -1.71 22.29
N HIS A 170 -0.32 -1.03 21.33
CA HIS A 170 -1.20 0.12 21.55
C HIS A 170 -2.63 -0.27 21.18
N VAL A 171 -3.52 -0.35 22.16
CA VAL A 171 -4.96 -0.54 21.93
C VAL A 171 -5.57 0.84 21.72
N VAL A 172 -6.17 1.08 20.56
CA VAL A 172 -6.67 2.40 20.19
C VAL A 172 -7.86 2.78 21.06
N ASN A 173 -7.82 3.96 21.67
CA ASN A 173 -8.92 4.46 22.49
C ASN A 173 -10.17 4.73 21.62
N ALA A 174 -11.36 4.44 22.15
CA ALA A 174 -12.64 4.72 21.49
C ALA A 174 -12.85 6.22 21.13
N SER A 175 -12.13 7.15 21.75
CA SER A 175 -12.11 8.56 21.33
C SER A 175 -11.44 8.80 19.97
N ASN A 176 -10.58 7.87 19.53
CA ASN A 176 -9.70 8.03 18.39
C ASN A 176 -10.21 7.30 17.13
N TYR A 177 -11.43 6.76 17.15
CA TYR A 177 -12.08 6.17 15.98
C TYR A 177 -13.60 6.36 16.04
N ILE A 178 -14.25 6.22 14.88
CA ILE A 178 -15.72 6.29 14.75
C ILE A 178 -16.27 4.93 14.35
N ALA A 179 -17.60 4.75 14.39
CA ALA A 179 -18.24 3.46 14.10
C ALA A 179 -17.87 2.89 12.71
N THR A 180 -17.69 3.76 11.71
CA THR A 180 -17.28 3.35 10.36
C THR A 180 -15.78 3.14 10.22
N SER A 181 -14.94 3.52 11.19
CA SER A 181 -13.48 3.46 11.05
C SER A 181 -12.98 2.06 10.71
N LEU A 182 -11.98 2.01 9.85
CA LEU A 182 -11.30 0.80 9.40
C LEU A 182 -9.83 1.15 9.13
N PHE A 183 -8.99 0.99 10.16
CA PHE A 183 -7.56 1.29 10.10
C PHE A 183 -6.79 0.15 9.43
N ILE A 184 -6.21 0.40 8.25
CA ILE A 184 -5.69 -0.71 7.41
C ILE A 184 -4.29 -0.56 6.83
N ASN A 185 -3.69 0.63 6.83
CA ASN A 185 -2.35 0.83 6.25
C ASN A 185 -1.43 1.59 7.22
N PRO A 186 -0.56 0.91 7.97
CA PRO A 186 0.43 1.55 8.83
C PRO A 186 1.68 1.96 8.04
N VAL A 187 2.16 3.18 8.26
CA VAL A 187 3.44 3.69 7.74
C VAL A 187 4.25 4.23 8.92
N VAL A 188 5.50 3.77 9.03
CA VAL A 188 6.34 3.96 10.22
C VAL A 188 7.42 5.03 9.97
N ASP A 189 7.43 6.05 10.81
CA ASP A 189 8.34 7.18 10.78
C ASP A 189 9.35 7.08 11.93
N VAL A 190 10.48 6.42 11.68
CA VAL A 190 11.60 6.33 12.64
C VAL A 190 12.57 7.48 12.40
N ARG A 191 12.84 8.27 13.44
CA ARG A 191 13.52 9.58 13.30
C ARG A 191 14.83 9.74 14.09
N GLY A 192 15.26 8.70 14.81
CA GLY A 192 16.54 8.70 15.55
C GLY A 192 17.75 9.02 14.67
N GLU A 193 18.77 9.64 15.27
CA GLU A 193 20.03 10.06 14.62
C GLU A 193 20.90 8.86 14.24
N ASP A 194 21.08 7.93 15.17
CA ASP A 194 21.75 6.65 14.93
C ASP A 194 20.79 5.73 14.13
N PRO A 195 21.27 5.01 13.09
CA PRO A 195 20.48 3.99 12.41
C PRO A 195 19.80 2.97 13.34
N ASN A 196 20.43 2.69 14.49
CA ASN A 196 19.97 1.79 15.55
C ASN A 196 19.10 2.49 16.62
N ASP A 197 19.04 3.84 16.64
CA ASP A 197 18.08 4.55 17.48
C ASP A 197 16.71 4.55 16.78
N CYS A 198 15.77 3.97 17.51
CA CYS A 198 14.40 3.70 17.08
C CYS A 198 13.40 4.14 18.15
N SER A 199 13.84 4.97 19.11
CA SER A 199 13.01 5.49 20.20
C SER A 199 12.02 6.55 19.72
N ASP A 200 12.48 7.55 18.97
CA ASP A 200 11.61 8.48 18.24
C ASP A 200 10.99 7.76 17.03
N THR A 201 9.79 7.23 17.24
CA THR A 201 8.96 6.58 16.22
C THR A 201 7.54 7.10 16.30
N PHE A 202 7.02 7.52 15.15
CA PHE A 202 5.59 7.73 14.94
C PHE A 202 5.06 6.68 13.96
N VAL A 203 3.78 6.31 14.11
CA VAL A 203 3.09 5.47 13.13
C VAL A 203 1.84 6.19 12.65
N TYR A 204 1.75 6.38 11.34
CA TYR A 204 0.59 6.95 10.67
C TYR A 204 -0.24 5.80 10.10
N VAL A 205 -1.54 5.73 10.41
CA VAL A 205 -2.41 4.64 9.93
C VAL A 205 -3.62 5.21 9.20
N ALA A 206 -3.79 4.80 7.95
CA ALA A 206 -4.93 5.22 7.12
C ALA A 206 -6.24 4.58 7.59
N ASP A 207 -7.27 5.42 7.79
CA ASP A 207 -8.65 5.04 8.11
C ASP A 207 -9.51 5.14 6.83
N VAL A 208 -9.63 4.02 6.09
CA VAL A 208 -10.27 4.05 4.76
C VAL A 208 -11.76 4.34 4.82
N SER A 209 -12.46 3.86 5.83
CA SER A 209 -13.92 3.94 5.95
C SER A 209 -14.38 4.99 6.96
N GLY A 210 -13.47 5.51 7.79
CA GLY A 210 -13.67 6.71 8.59
C GLY A 210 -13.07 7.99 7.99
N PHE A 211 -12.40 7.92 6.84
CA PHE A 211 -11.83 9.07 6.09
C PHE A 211 -10.90 9.95 6.94
N GLY A 212 -9.96 9.32 7.64
CA GLY A 212 -9.04 9.99 8.55
C GLY A 212 -7.70 9.27 8.68
N MET A 213 -6.90 9.71 9.64
CA MET A 213 -5.62 9.08 9.94
C MET A 213 -5.46 8.95 11.45
N LEU A 214 -5.08 7.77 11.93
CA LEU A 214 -4.58 7.60 13.29
C LEU A 214 -3.09 7.95 13.32
N ILE A 215 -2.67 8.80 14.25
CA ILE A 215 -1.27 9.06 14.55
C ILE A 215 -0.99 8.41 15.90
N VAL A 216 0.03 7.56 15.97
CA VAL A 216 0.53 6.96 17.22
C VAL A 216 1.93 7.51 17.49
N ASP A 217 2.07 8.16 18.64
CA ASP A 217 3.33 8.60 19.24
C ASP A 217 3.82 7.48 20.17
N VAL A 218 4.77 6.69 19.68
CA VAL A 218 5.16 5.41 20.32
C VAL A 218 5.86 5.63 21.66
N ILE A 219 6.72 6.65 21.76
CA ILE A 219 7.50 6.90 22.96
C ILE A 219 6.65 7.44 24.13
N ASN A 220 5.56 8.16 23.82
CA ASN A 220 4.61 8.65 24.82
C ASN A 220 3.36 7.76 24.97
N ASP A 221 3.31 6.61 24.28
CA ASP A 221 2.18 5.66 24.20
C ASP A 221 0.79 6.33 24.07
N ARG A 222 0.70 7.29 23.15
CA ARG A 222 -0.52 8.09 22.94
C ARG A 222 -0.87 8.14 21.45
N SER A 223 -2.14 8.31 21.17
CA SER A 223 -2.63 8.48 19.80
C SER A 223 -3.70 9.55 19.69
N TRP A 224 -3.91 10.03 18.47
CA TRP A 224 -5.01 10.91 18.10
C TRP A 224 -5.44 10.64 16.66
N ARG A 225 -6.67 11.03 16.32
CA ARG A 225 -7.19 10.94 14.96
C ARG A 225 -7.14 12.31 14.30
N ALA A 226 -6.47 12.39 13.15
CA ALA A 226 -6.48 13.55 12.28
C ALA A 226 -7.56 13.41 11.19
N THR A 227 -8.20 14.51 10.82
CA THR A 227 -9.18 14.60 9.73
C THR A 227 -8.85 15.76 8.79
N HIS A 228 -9.05 15.53 7.50
CA HIS A 228 -8.97 16.54 6.46
C HIS A 228 -9.83 16.11 5.26
N ASN A 229 -10.44 17.05 4.53
CA ASN A 229 -11.31 16.72 3.40
C ASN A 229 -10.58 15.98 2.25
N LEU A 230 -9.27 16.20 2.10
CA LEU A 230 -8.43 15.46 1.14
C LEU A 230 -8.21 13.97 1.50
N MET A 231 -8.65 13.53 2.69
CA MET A 231 -8.65 12.10 3.08
C MET A 231 -9.94 11.37 2.66
N TYR A 232 -10.91 12.07 2.08
CA TYR A 232 -12.24 11.52 1.76
C TYR A 232 -12.24 10.86 0.39
N ALA A 233 -13.14 9.89 0.20
CA ALA A 233 -13.46 9.33 -1.11
C ALA A 233 -14.11 10.38 -2.04
N TYR A 234 -13.75 10.38 -3.32
CA TYR A 234 -14.29 11.27 -4.34
C TYR A 234 -15.40 10.51 -5.10
N PRO A 235 -16.69 10.87 -4.99
CA PRO A 235 -17.79 10.04 -5.52
C PRO A 235 -17.73 9.75 -7.03
N ASN A 236 -17.16 10.67 -7.82
CA ASN A 236 -16.93 10.48 -9.26
C ASN A 236 -15.76 9.54 -9.60
N ARG A 237 -15.05 9.01 -8.59
CA ARG A 237 -13.95 8.05 -8.67
C ARG A 237 -14.20 6.78 -7.83
N GLY A 238 -15.44 6.57 -7.35
CA GLY A 238 -15.82 5.38 -6.57
C GLY A 238 -15.99 4.10 -7.38
N THR A 239 -16.16 4.21 -8.69
CA THR A 239 -16.31 3.04 -9.60
C THR A 239 -14.95 2.62 -10.16
N PHE A 240 -14.64 1.33 -10.03
CA PHE A 240 -13.42 0.70 -10.51
C PHE A 240 -13.75 -0.28 -11.63
N THR A 241 -12.89 -0.32 -12.66
CA THR A 241 -12.96 -1.33 -13.72
C THR A 241 -11.58 -1.95 -13.90
N ILE A 242 -11.48 -3.27 -13.77
CA ILE A 242 -10.23 -4.03 -13.90
C ILE A 242 -10.53 -5.31 -14.67
N ASP A 243 -9.80 -5.58 -15.75
CA ASP A 243 -9.96 -6.83 -16.54
C ASP A 243 -11.41 -7.08 -17.02
N GLY A 244 -12.14 -6.01 -17.32
CA GLY A 244 -13.53 -6.03 -17.79
C GLY A 244 -14.60 -6.16 -16.70
N GLU A 245 -14.23 -6.35 -15.44
CA GLU A 245 -15.15 -6.41 -14.30
C GLU A 245 -15.21 -5.07 -13.56
N THR A 246 -16.41 -4.68 -13.14
CA THR A 246 -16.68 -3.38 -12.53
C THR A 246 -17.34 -3.54 -11.17
N PHE A 247 -16.89 -2.74 -10.20
CA PHE A 247 -17.43 -2.67 -8.84
C PHE A 247 -17.31 -1.24 -8.29
N ASP A 248 -18.13 -0.91 -7.29
CA ASP A 248 -18.05 0.35 -6.57
C ASP A 248 -17.40 0.14 -5.19
N LEU A 249 -16.49 1.05 -4.81
CA LEU A 249 -15.86 1.07 -3.49
C LEU A 249 -15.53 2.52 -3.10
N MET A 250 -16.08 2.98 -1.99
CA MET A 250 -15.99 4.39 -1.55
C MET A 250 -14.96 4.58 -0.43
N ASP A 251 -13.81 3.91 -0.53
CA ASP A 251 -12.71 4.05 0.42
C ASP A 251 -11.97 5.38 0.25
N GLY A 252 -11.76 6.05 1.39
CA GLY A 252 -10.94 7.25 1.51
C GLY A 252 -9.44 6.93 1.53
N ILE A 253 -8.67 7.73 2.28
CA ILE A 253 -7.21 7.60 2.41
C ILE A 253 -6.76 6.15 2.56
N LEU A 254 -5.86 5.70 1.67
CA LEU A 254 -5.34 4.33 1.64
C LEU A 254 -3.85 4.32 1.32
N GLY A 255 -3.47 4.81 0.12
CA GLY A 255 -2.08 4.91 -0.29
C GLY A 255 -1.37 5.97 0.55
N MET A 256 -0.19 5.62 1.08
CA MET A 256 0.63 6.50 1.90
C MET A 256 2.11 6.15 1.75
N ALA A 257 2.96 7.15 1.46
CA ALA A 257 4.40 6.98 1.37
C ALA A 257 5.16 8.15 2.01
N LEU A 258 6.16 7.85 2.85
CA LEU A 258 7.03 8.87 3.43
C LEU A 258 8.25 9.14 2.54
N SER A 259 8.53 10.42 2.29
CA SER A 259 9.82 10.84 1.71
C SER A 259 11.03 10.40 2.54
N PRO A 260 12.22 10.20 1.94
CA PRO A 260 13.44 9.88 2.65
C PRO A 260 13.68 10.80 3.85
N TYR A 261 14.00 10.20 5.01
CA TYR A 261 14.33 10.96 6.21
C TYR A 261 15.79 11.45 6.18
N SER A 262 15.98 12.73 6.46
CA SER A 262 17.29 13.33 6.75
C SER A 262 17.29 13.82 8.19
N TYR A 263 18.35 13.54 8.95
CA TYR A 263 18.41 13.92 10.37
C TYR A 263 18.23 15.43 10.58
N GLY A 264 17.46 15.79 11.62
CA GLY A 264 17.12 17.17 11.97
C GLY A 264 16.14 17.86 11.00
N GLN A 265 15.82 17.26 9.86
CA GLN A 265 14.83 17.80 8.91
C GLN A 265 13.42 17.27 9.21
N ASP A 266 12.41 17.97 8.71
CA ASP A 266 11.09 17.37 8.58
C ASP A 266 11.01 16.56 7.28
N ARG A 267 9.99 15.69 7.18
CA ARG A 267 9.73 14.90 5.98
C ARG A 267 8.28 15.07 5.54
N PHE A 268 8.02 14.87 4.25
CA PHE A 268 6.68 14.77 3.70
C PHE A 268 6.11 13.36 3.80
N LEU A 269 4.83 13.28 4.11
CA LEU A 269 3.95 12.13 3.84
C LEU A 269 3.14 12.47 2.59
N TYR A 270 3.30 11.64 1.55
CA TYR A 270 2.43 11.57 0.38
C TYR A 270 1.27 10.63 0.71
N PHE A 271 0.08 10.91 0.18
CA PHE A 271 -1.09 10.05 0.34
C PHE A 271 -2.23 10.35 -0.63
N HIS A 272 -3.06 9.33 -0.87
CA HIS A 272 -4.29 9.45 -1.63
C HIS A 272 -5.42 8.59 -1.08
N ALA A 273 -6.66 9.00 -1.38
CA ALA A 273 -7.82 8.13 -1.22
C ALA A 273 -7.88 7.07 -2.33
N LEU A 274 -8.34 5.86 -2.00
CA LEU A 274 -8.49 4.78 -2.99
C LEU A 274 -9.49 5.18 -4.08
N ALA A 275 -10.66 5.70 -3.68
CA ALA A 275 -11.62 6.32 -4.57
C ALA A 275 -11.19 7.75 -4.96
N SER A 276 -9.98 7.92 -5.50
CA SER A 276 -9.48 9.19 -6.02
C SER A 276 -8.37 9.03 -7.06
N THR A 277 -8.20 10.07 -7.85
CA THR A 277 -7.10 10.27 -8.81
C THR A 277 -6.11 11.35 -8.35
N VAL A 278 -6.43 12.07 -7.27
CA VAL A 278 -5.64 13.14 -6.68
C VAL A 278 -4.58 12.56 -5.74
N GLU A 279 -3.37 13.11 -5.79
CA GLU A 279 -2.30 12.87 -4.84
C GLU A 279 -2.16 14.07 -3.91
N ASN A 280 -1.83 13.83 -2.64
CA ASN A 280 -1.77 14.87 -1.61
C ASN A 280 -0.45 14.79 -0.86
N VAL A 281 -0.09 15.87 -0.19
CA VAL A 281 1.14 15.94 0.59
C VAL A 281 0.95 16.77 1.87
N VAL A 282 1.60 16.32 2.94
CA VAL A 282 1.61 16.98 4.25
C VAL A 282 2.99 16.83 4.90
N ARG A 283 3.46 17.89 5.57
CA ARG A 283 4.67 17.83 6.41
C ARG A 283 4.37 17.04 7.69
N THR A 284 5.21 16.05 8.05
CA THR A 284 4.92 15.21 9.23
C THR A 284 4.88 15.98 10.54
N SER A 285 5.57 17.14 10.65
CA SER A 285 5.42 18.05 11.81
C SER A 285 3.98 18.51 12.07
N VAL A 286 3.15 18.61 11.03
CA VAL A 286 1.71 18.92 11.16
C VAL A 286 0.97 17.77 11.84
N LEU A 287 1.24 16.53 11.42
CA LEU A 287 0.58 15.32 11.93
C LEU A 287 1.04 14.96 13.35
N ARG A 288 2.34 15.16 13.64
CA ARG A 288 2.97 14.92 14.95
C ARG A 288 2.64 15.98 16.00
N ASN A 289 1.86 17.02 15.64
CA ASN A 289 1.42 18.06 16.56
C ASN A 289 0.27 17.56 17.46
N ASP A 290 0.56 17.41 18.75
CA ASP A 290 -0.37 16.85 19.74
C ASP A 290 -1.58 17.74 20.09
N SER A 291 -1.62 19.00 19.64
CA SER A 291 -2.84 19.81 19.69
C SER A 291 -4.01 19.18 18.92
N LEU A 292 -3.73 18.28 17.97
CA LEU A 292 -4.73 17.47 17.27
C LEU A 292 -5.48 16.50 18.20
N ILE A 293 -4.96 16.19 19.40
CA ILE A 293 -5.72 15.47 20.46
C ILE A 293 -6.98 16.27 20.85
N SER A 294 -6.90 17.59 20.87
CA SER A 294 -8.01 18.49 21.26
C SER A 294 -8.92 18.88 20.10
N ASN A 295 -8.41 18.85 18.87
CA ASN A 295 -9.16 19.13 17.65
C ASN A 295 -8.59 18.30 16.50
N SER A 296 -9.29 17.23 16.13
CA SER A 296 -8.89 16.32 15.05
C SER A 296 -8.72 16.98 13.69
N ASN A 297 -9.38 18.12 13.45
CA ASN A 297 -9.35 18.77 12.14
C ASN A 297 -8.00 19.46 11.89
N VAL A 298 -7.24 18.90 10.94
CA VAL A 298 -6.01 19.48 10.44
C VAL A 298 -6.33 20.82 9.76
N ASN A 299 -5.45 21.81 9.94
CA ASN A 299 -5.58 23.10 9.28
C ASN A 299 -5.67 22.93 7.75
N ARG A 300 -6.70 23.53 7.14
CA ARG A 300 -7.03 23.47 5.70
C ARG A 300 -5.94 23.93 4.71
N TYR A 301 -4.84 24.51 5.22
CA TYR A 301 -3.68 24.96 4.43
C TYR A 301 -2.42 24.11 4.69
N ALA A 302 -2.50 23.14 5.60
CA ALA A 302 -1.38 22.29 6.00
C ALA A 302 -1.24 21.00 5.18
N ILE A 303 -2.32 20.62 4.48
CA ILE A 303 -2.35 19.49 3.55
C ILE A 303 -2.70 20.07 2.18
N ASN A 304 -1.88 19.75 1.18
CA ASN A 304 -2.00 20.30 -0.16
C ASN A 304 -2.19 19.17 -1.18
N ALA A 305 -3.14 19.35 -2.09
CA ALA A 305 -3.33 18.46 -3.24
C ALA A 305 -2.39 18.89 -4.38
N PHE A 306 -1.84 17.92 -5.11
CA PHE A 306 -1.12 18.22 -6.34
C PHE A 306 -2.10 18.71 -7.43
N PRO A 307 -1.65 19.64 -8.30
CA PRO A 307 -2.52 20.30 -9.28
C PRO A 307 -2.90 19.44 -10.49
N GLU A 308 -2.16 18.36 -10.78
CA GLU A 308 -2.50 17.37 -11.80
C GLU A 308 -2.81 16.01 -11.14
N GLU A 309 -3.59 15.18 -11.84
CA GLU A 309 -4.12 13.91 -11.34
C GLU A 309 -3.48 12.70 -12.06
N ARG A 310 -3.56 11.52 -11.42
CA ARG A 310 -3.38 10.23 -12.13
C ARG A 310 -4.50 10.00 -13.15
N PRO A 311 -4.26 9.23 -14.23
CA PRO A 311 -5.29 8.90 -15.21
C PRO A 311 -6.42 8.02 -14.66
N ASN A 312 -6.17 7.27 -13.58
CA ASN A 312 -7.14 6.48 -12.83
C ASN A 312 -6.62 6.24 -11.40
N GLN A 313 -7.43 5.53 -10.60
CA GLN A 313 -7.19 5.28 -9.19
C GLN A 313 -5.90 4.49 -8.92
N SER A 314 -5.41 4.59 -7.69
CA SER A 314 -4.26 3.84 -7.18
C SER A 314 -4.59 3.24 -5.81
N ALA A 315 -4.04 2.06 -5.51
CA ALA A 315 -4.16 1.43 -4.20
C ALA A 315 -2.87 1.64 -3.38
N ALA A 316 -1.92 0.70 -3.44
CA ALA A 316 -0.67 0.85 -2.70
C ALA A 316 0.35 1.71 -3.44
N GLU A 317 1.15 2.42 -2.65
CA GLU A 317 2.33 3.17 -3.08
C GLU A 317 3.48 2.99 -2.08
N ALA A 318 4.71 3.23 -2.53
CA ALA A 318 5.90 3.27 -1.69
C ALA A 318 6.95 4.21 -2.30
N MET A 319 7.82 4.81 -1.47
CA MET A 319 8.91 5.68 -1.95
C MET A 319 10.27 5.09 -1.60
N ASP A 320 11.22 5.15 -2.53
CA ASP A 320 12.61 4.70 -2.32
C ASP A 320 13.51 5.77 -1.68
N SER A 321 14.75 5.38 -1.35
CA SER A 321 15.72 6.28 -0.72
C SER A 321 16.18 7.45 -1.61
N ASN A 322 15.87 7.43 -2.91
CA ASN A 322 16.15 8.51 -3.87
C ASN A 322 14.96 9.46 -4.07
N GLY A 323 13.86 9.24 -3.36
CA GLY A 323 12.64 10.06 -3.49
C GLY A 323 11.79 9.72 -4.71
N ILE A 324 11.93 8.51 -5.27
CA ILE A 324 11.08 8.00 -6.35
C ILE A 324 9.88 7.29 -5.73
N LEU A 325 8.68 7.83 -5.98
CA LEU A 325 7.41 7.21 -5.63
C LEU A 325 7.07 6.13 -6.66
N TYR A 326 6.62 4.97 -6.21
CA TYR A 326 6.06 3.90 -7.02
C TYR A 326 4.59 3.73 -6.65
N PHE A 327 3.74 3.50 -7.65
CA PHE A 327 2.29 3.33 -7.46
C PHE A 327 1.69 2.42 -8.54
N GLY A 328 0.56 1.79 -8.22
CA GLY A 328 -0.20 0.98 -9.17
C GLY A 328 -1.32 1.79 -9.85
N LEU A 329 -1.51 1.59 -11.15
CA LEU A 329 -2.72 2.02 -11.88
C LEU A 329 -3.62 0.82 -12.14
N MET A 330 -4.93 1.07 -12.26
CA MET A 330 -5.98 0.04 -12.37
C MET A 330 -6.24 -0.39 -13.82
N GLU A 331 -6.27 0.54 -14.78
CA GLU A 331 -6.49 0.24 -16.20
C GLU A 331 -5.64 1.14 -17.13
N PRO A 332 -4.82 0.55 -18.03
CA PRO A 332 -4.38 -0.85 -18.00
C PRO A 332 -3.60 -1.13 -16.70
N PRO A 333 -3.82 -2.28 -16.04
CA PRO A 333 -3.20 -2.56 -14.76
C PRO A 333 -1.67 -2.65 -14.89
N GLY A 334 -0.97 -1.89 -14.07
CA GLY A 334 0.47 -1.71 -14.19
C GLY A 334 1.07 -0.87 -13.07
N ILE A 335 2.39 -0.92 -12.97
CA ILE A 335 3.20 -0.23 -11.98
C ILE A 335 3.95 0.91 -12.67
N PHE A 336 3.87 2.09 -12.06
CA PHE A 336 4.47 3.33 -12.53
C PHE A 336 5.35 3.93 -11.43
N CYS A 337 6.22 4.84 -11.83
CA CYS A 337 7.03 5.63 -10.92
C CYS A 337 6.91 7.12 -11.25
N TRP A 338 7.17 7.95 -10.24
CA TRP A 338 7.31 9.39 -10.32
C TRP A 338 8.48 9.83 -9.45
N ASN A 339 9.37 10.68 -9.96
CA ASN A 339 10.46 11.23 -9.15
C ASN A 339 9.99 12.53 -8.48
N SER A 340 10.01 12.58 -7.14
CA SER A 340 9.53 13.75 -6.37
C SER A 340 10.34 15.04 -6.58
N ALA A 341 11.53 14.94 -7.20
CA ALA A 341 12.31 16.09 -7.70
C ALA A 341 11.79 16.63 -9.05
N THR A 342 10.64 16.16 -9.55
CA THR A 342 9.96 16.67 -10.74
C THR A 342 8.58 17.21 -10.39
N GLU A 343 7.94 17.95 -11.29
CA GLU A 343 6.54 18.32 -11.11
C GLU A 343 5.65 17.07 -11.13
N TYR A 344 4.63 17.03 -10.27
CA TYR A 344 3.65 15.95 -10.23
C TYR A 344 2.69 16.13 -11.41
N SER A 345 2.91 15.34 -12.46
CA SER A 345 2.24 15.47 -13.76
C SER A 345 2.31 14.13 -14.50
N PRO A 346 1.27 13.73 -15.25
CA PRO A 346 1.31 12.56 -16.13
C PRO A 346 2.50 12.51 -17.09
N ARG A 347 3.13 13.66 -17.39
CA ARG A 347 4.34 13.75 -18.23
C ARG A 347 5.59 13.16 -17.56
N ASN A 348 5.63 13.18 -16.23
CA ASN A 348 6.73 12.69 -15.39
C ASN A 348 6.40 11.34 -14.72
N PHE A 349 5.28 10.72 -15.10
CA PHE A 349 4.96 9.35 -14.69
C PHE A 349 5.53 8.40 -15.73
N HIS A 350 6.42 7.50 -15.30
CA HIS A 350 7.07 6.57 -16.21
C HIS A 350 6.70 5.13 -15.85
N GLN A 351 6.40 4.35 -16.88
CA GLN A 351 6.01 2.95 -16.74
C GLN A 351 7.19 2.12 -16.24
N ILE A 352 6.97 1.34 -15.18
CA ILE A 352 7.85 0.23 -14.78
C ILE A 352 7.40 -1.05 -15.49
N SER A 353 6.12 -1.41 -15.36
CA SER A 353 5.57 -2.62 -15.99
C SER A 353 4.05 -2.51 -16.19
N ILE A 354 3.52 -3.11 -17.25
CA ILE A 354 2.06 -3.24 -17.49
C ILE A 354 1.78 -4.68 -17.84
N ASN A 355 0.78 -5.29 -17.20
CA ASN A 355 0.35 -6.65 -17.51
C ASN A 355 -1.10 -6.88 -17.06
N LYS A 356 -1.99 -7.10 -18.04
CA LYS A 356 -3.42 -7.30 -17.81
C LYS A 356 -3.76 -8.52 -16.96
N GLU A 357 -2.91 -9.54 -16.93
CA GLU A 357 -3.15 -10.78 -16.17
C GLU A 357 -2.49 -10.73 -14.78
N THR A 358 -1.24 -10.25 -14.70
CA THR A 358 -0.40 -10.46 -13.52
C THR A 358 -0.30 -9.27 -12.57
N LEU A 359 -0.69 -8.06 -13.01
CA LEU A 359 -0.61 -6.83 -12.20
C LEU A 359 -1.99 -6.26 -11.83
N GLN A 360 -3.05 -7.07 -11.89
CA GLN A 360 -4.39 -6.70 -11.43
C GLN A 360 -4.36 -6.29 -9.95
N PHE A 361 -4.95 -5.12 -9.64
CA PHE A 361 -5.07 -4.52 -8.32
C PHE A 361 -3.83 -4.71 -7.41
N ALA A 362 -2.85 -3.81 -7.55
CA ALA A 362 -1.65 -3.77 -6.71
C ALA A 362 -2.00 -3.31 -5.28
N SER A 363 -2.41 -4.27 -4.45
CA SER A 363 -3.00 -4.07 -3.11
C SER A 363 -1.99 -3.72 -2.03
N GLY A 364 -0.74 -4.16 -2.17
CA GLY A 364 0.36 -3.90 -1.24
C GLY A 364 1.66 -3.61 -1.98
N MET A 365 2.47 -2.70 -1.45
CA MET A 365 3.73 -2.27 -2.07
C MET A 365 4.73 -1.88 -0.99
N LYS A 366 5.98 -2.35 -1.08
CA LYS A 366 7.08 -2.00 -0.15
C LYS A 366 8.37 -1.75 -0.92
N ILE A 367 9.20 -0.84 -0.39
CA ILE A 367 10.63 -0.78 -0.70
C ILE A 367 11.40 -1.46 0.42
N VAL A 368 12.16 -2.50 0.11
CA VAL A 368 12.90 -3.31 1.09
C VAL A 368 14.38 -3.35 0.70
N LYS A 369 15.29 -3.13 1.65
CA LYS A 369 16.73 -3.31 1.42
C LYS A 369 17.14 -4.77 1.57
N ASN A 370 17.72 -5.33 0.52
CA ASN A 370 18.27 -6.68 0.55
C ASN A 370 19.62 -6.72 1.30
N ARG A 371 20.18 -7.94 1.46
CA ARG A 371 21.44 -8.17 2.21
C ARG A 371 22.68 -7.50 1.62
N LYS A 372 22.61 -6.97 0.39
CA LYS A 372 23.67 -6.20 -0.26
C LYS A 372 23.47 -4.69 -0.11
N GLY A 373 22.41 -4.26 0.59
CA GLY A 373 22.01 -2.85 0.70
C GLY A 373 21.27 -2.31 -0.53
N GLU A 374 20.98 -3.16 -1.53
CA GLU A 374 20.23 -2.75 -2.72
C GLU A 374 18.73 -2.73 -2.39
N GLU A 375 18.01 -1.70 -2.84
CA GLU A 375 16.56 -1.61 -2.67
C GLU A 375 15.81 -2.49 -3.70
N GLU A 376 14.82 -3.22 -3.22
CA GLU A 376 13.91 -4.07 -3.98
C GLU A 376 12.48 -3.56 -3.83
N LEU A 377 11.76 -3.45 -4.96
CA LEU A 377 10.33 -3.15 -4.98
C LEU A 377 9.57 -4.47 -4.88
N TRP A 378 8.82 -4.64 -3.79
CA TRP A 378 7.96 -5.81 -3.53
C TRP A 378 6.49 -5.41 -3.65
N ILE A 379 5.67 -6.24 -4.30
CA ILE A 379 4.27 -5.91 -4.62
C ILE A 379 3.36 -7.13 -4.43
N MET A 380 2.26 -6.95 -3.71
CA MET A 380 1.13 -7.88 -3.70
C MET A 380 0.11 -7.45 -4.75
N THR A 381 -0.38 -8.42 -5.53
CA THR A 381 -1.45 -8.23 -6.52
C THR A 381 -2.51 -9.30 -6.34
N CYS A 382 -3.78 -8.92 -6.44
CA CYS A 382 -4.90 -9.83 -6.28
C CYS A 382 -6.02 -9.53 -7.28
N SER A 383 -6.82 -10.53 -7.63
CA SER A 383 -8.05 -10.35 -8.42
C SER A 383 -9.17 -9.74 -7.57
N PHE A 384 -8.92 -8.59 -6.93
CA PHE A 384 -9.83 -7.97 -5.96
C PHE A 384 -11.20 -7.65 -6.56
N GLN A 385 -11.26 -7.25 -7.84
CA GLN A 385 -12.52 -7.06 -8.56
C GLN A 385 -13.40 -8.32 -8.56
N ARG A 386 -12.79 -9.52 -8.58
CA ARG A 386 -13.49 -10.82 -8.54
C ARG A 386 -13.97 -11.21 -7.16
N VAL A 387 -13.29 -10.72 -6.13
CA VAL A 387 -13.76 -10.81 -4.74
C VAL A 387 -15.01 -9.95 -4.59
N MET A 388 -15.00 -8.72 -5.12
CA MET A 388 -16.12 -7.78 -5.05
C MET A 388 -17.34 -8.21 -5.91
N THR A 389 -17.12 -8.81 -7.07
CA THR A 389 -18.21 -9.32 -7.95
C THR A 389 -18.66 -10.75 -7.61
N GLY A 390 -17.95 -11.45 -6.73
CA GLY A 390 -18.21 -12.87 -6.43
C GLY A 390 -17.82 -13.85 -7.55
N SER A 391 -16.96 -13.43 -8.49
CA SER A 391 -16.55 -14.20 -9.68
C SER A 391 -15.24 -14.99 -9.51
N LEU A 392 -14.64 -14.97 -8.31
CA LEU A 392 -13.37 -15.64 -8.00
C LEU A 392 -13.47 -17.16 -8.23
N SER A 393 -12.48 -17.76 -8.91
CA SER A 393 -12.42 -19.21 -9.18
C SER A 393 -11.00 -19.75 -8.97
N SER A 394 -10.91 -20.98 -8.44
CA SER A 394 -9.67 -21.74 -8.25
C SER A 394 -9.04 -22.25 -9.56
N ASP A 395 -9.76 -22.22 -10.68
CA ASP A 395 -9.28 -22.67 -11.99
C ASP A 395 -8.19 -21.74 -12.59
N ARG A 396 -7.93 -20.58 -11.95
CA ARG A 396 -6.93 -19.60 -12.39
C ARG A 396 -6.15 -19.01 -11.22
N VAL A 397 -4.94 -18.53 -11.52
CA VAL A 397 -4.10 -17.80 -10.56
C VAL A 397 -4.71 -16.42 -10.27
N ASN A 398 -5.12 -16.22 -9.02
CA ASN A 398 -5.80 -15.02 -8.53
C ASN A 398 -4.85 -14.06 -7.80
N PHE A 399 -3.82 -14.58 -7.14
CA PHE A 399 -2.95 -13.83 -6.22
C PHE A 399 -1.47 -14.02 -6.60
N ARG A 400 -0.68 -12.95 -6.57
CA ARG A 400 0.76 -12.99 -6.90
C ARG A 400 1.56 -12.02 -6.04
N ILE A 401 2.70 -12.49 -5.52
CA ILE A 401 3.76 -11.64 -4.98
C ILE A 401 4.80 -11.44 -6.08
N HIS A 402 5.14 -10.18 -6.33
CA HIS A 402 6.19 -9.77 -7.26
C HIS A 402 7.35 -9.11 -6.53
N ALA A 403 8.56 -9.23 -7.10
CA ALA A 403 9.71 -8.48 -6.61
C ALA A 403 10.76 -8.22 -7.70
N GLU A 404 11.39 -7.06 -7.71
CA GLU A 404 12.65 -6.86 -8.46
C GLU A 404 13.46 -5.71 -7.86
N LYS A 405 14.78 -5.73 -8.07
CA LYS A 405 15.70 -4.67 -7.65
C LYS A 405 15.41 -3.37 -8.37
N ILE A 406 15.33 -2.27 -7.61
CA ILE A 406 15.13 -0.92 -8.15
C ILE A 406 16.17 -0.56 -9.24
N PRO A 407 17.48 -0.81 -9.08
CA PRO A 407 18.47 -0.57 -10.15
C PRO A 407 18.22 -1.33 -11.46
N ILE A 408 17.51 -2.47 -11.42
CA ILE A 408 17.11 -3.23 -12.61
C ILE A 408 15.85 -2.61 -13.22
N LEU A 409 14.83 -2.33 -12.40
CA LEU A 409 13.57 -1.72 -12.84
C LEU A 409 13.76 -0.31 -13.45
N LEU A 410 14.65 0.50 -12.86
CA LEU A 410 14.97 1.84 -13.32
C LEU A 410 16.02 1.90 -14.44
N LYS A 411 16.50 0.75 -14.94
CA LYS A 411 17.50 0.71 -16.01
C LYS A 411 16.94 1.37 -17.28
N LYS A 412 17.46 2.56 -17.60
CA LYS A 412 16.98 3.47 -18.66
C LYS A 412 15.58 4.10 -18.43
N SER A 413 15.04 4.05 -17.21
CA SER A 413 13.81 4.76 -16.86
C SER A 413 14.10 6.24 -16.63
N ALA A 414 13.24 7.14 -17.11
CA ALA A 414 13.36 8.57 -16.85
C ALA A 414 13.11 8.94 -15.36
N CYS A 415 12.49 8.06 -14.56
CA CYS A 415 12.37 8.27 -13.10
C CYS A 415 13.73 8.37 -12.39
N SER A 416 14.81 7.78 -12.92
CA SER A 416 16.15 7.89 -12.34
C SER A 416 16.94 9.13 -12.80
N MET A 417 16.32 10.01 -13.61
CA MET A 417 16.99 11.17 -14.22
C MET A 417 16.21 12.48 -13.95
N PRO A 418 16.09 12.93 -12.68
CA PRO A 418 15.52 14.24 -12.37
C PRO A 418 16.42 15.39 -12.87
N PRO A 419 15.89 16.61 -13.03
CA PRO A 419 16.70 17.81 -13.26
C PRO A 419 17.73 17.99 -12.14
N SER A 420 18.99 18.27 -12.50
CA SER A 420 20.12 18.34 -11.55
C SER A 420 20.03 19.45 -10.51
N GLU A 421 19.14 20.43 -10.71
CA GLU A 421 18.92 21.57 -9.82
C GLU A 421 17.82 21.30 -8.78
N ASN A 422 17.02 20.25 -8.96
CA ASN A 422 15.86 19.98 -8.12
C ASN A 422 16.19 18.99 -6.99
N SER A 423 15.78 19.30 -5.76
CA SER A 423 15.87 18.39 -4.61
C SER A 423 14.69 17.42 -4.56
N ILE A 424 14.84 16.33 -3.79
CA ILE A 424 13.73 15.46 -3.37
C ILE A 424 12.61 16.34 -2.78
N GLY A 425 11.36 16.05 -3.13
CA GLY A 425 10.21 16.85 -2.71
C GLY A 425 10.04 18.21 -3.39
N TYR A 426 10.79 18.53 -4.44
CA TYR A 426 10.74 19.80 -5.19
C TYR A 426 9.33 20.39 -5.37
N HIS A 427 8.38 19.59 -5.87
CA HIS A 427 7.03 20.08 -6.11
C HIS A 427 6.22 20.21 -4.81
N ALA A 428 6.43 19.31 -3.85
CA ALA A 428 5.77 19.33 -2.54
C ALA A 428 6.13 20.60 -1.75
N GLU A 429 7.40 21.00 -1.76
CA GLU A 429 7.91 22.26 -1.19
C GLU A 429 7.21 23.47 -1.84
N ARG A 430 7.08 23.51 -3.17
CA ARG A 430 6.44 24.61 -3.91
C ARG A 430 4.94 24.76 -3.60
N ILE A 431 4.24 23.68 -3.26
CA ILE A 431 2.80 23.71 -2.94
C ILE A 431 2.49 23.67 -1.43
N SER A 432 3.50 23.52 -0.57
CA SER A 432 3.35 23.45 0.89
C SER A 432 4.03 24.65 1.57
N PRO A 433 3.49 25.87 1.39
CA PRO A 433 4.06 27.08 1.99
C PRO A 433 4.01 27.03 3.52
N ASP A 434 4.97 27.67 4.17
CA ASP A 434 4.92 27.90 5.62
C ASP A 434 3.66 28.69 5.98
N ILE A 435 2.79 28.09 6.79
CA ILE A 435 1.45 28.59 7.06
C ILE A 435 1.53 29.84 7.96
N PRO A 436 1.08 31.03 7.50
CA PRO A 436 0.92 32.17 8.39
C PRO A 436 -0.24 31.91 9.36
N TYR A 437 -0.09 32.29 10.63
CA TYR A 437 -1.18 32.21 11.61
C TYR A 437 -2.34 33.13 11.20
N TYR A 438 -3.44 32.55 10.71
CA TYR A 438 -4.68 33.27 10.42
C TYR A 438 -5.76 32.94 11.47
N HIS A 439 -6.17 33.96 12.25
CA HIS A 439 -7.38 33.90 13.06
C HIS A 439 -8.62 34.21 12.21
N PHE A 440 -9.52 33.25 12.08
CA PHE A 440 -10.83 33.45 11.46
C PHE A 440 -11.85 33.92 12.50
N ARG A 441 -12.66 34.93 12.16
CA ARG A 441 -13.66 35.53 13.09
C ARG A 441 -14.91 34.67 13.34
N TYR A 442 -15.20 33.71 12.46
CA TYR A 442 -16.39 32.85 12.57
C TYR A 442 -16.05 31.43 12.12
N GLY A 443 -16.07 30.49 13.06
CA GLY A 443 -16.16 29.06 12.77
C GLY A 443 -17.63 28.68 12.67
N ALA A 444 -17.99 27.88 11.66
CA ALA A 444 -19.33 27.31 11.58
C ALA A 444 -19.51 26.29 12.72
N VAL A 445 -20.39 26.60 13.67
CA VAL A 445 -20.76 25.67 14.73
C VAL A 445 -21.74 24.66 14.14
N SER A 446 -21.24 23.50 13.71
CA SER A 446 -22.06 22.35 13.38
C SER A 446 -22.59 21.72 14.67
N TYR A 447 -23.73 22.23 15.13
CA TYR A 447 -24.59 21.50 16.07
C TYR A 447 -25.39 20.43 15.31
N LEU A 448 -25.46 19.24 15.92
CA LEU A 448 -26.21 18.01 15.59
C LEU A 448 -25.42 16.94 14.84
#